data_AF-A0A9D5YUG9-F1
#
_entry.id   AF-A0A9D5YUG9-F1
#
_cell.length_a   1.000
_cell.length_b   1.000
_cell.length_c   1.000
_cell.angle_alpha   90.00
_cell.angle_beta   90.00
_cell.angle_gamma   90.00
#
_symmetry.space_group_name_H-M   'P 1'
#
loop_
_entity.id
_entity.type
_entity.pdbx_description
1 polymer ?
#
loop_
_entity_poly.entity_id
_entity_poly.type
_entity_poly.pdbx_seq_one_letter_code
_entity_poly.pdbx_strand_id
1 'polypeptide(L)'
;MKTDRASRPKYPRRARIVLFICSCFVALLLGELLVRTAAPQPTYAFPQYLFENHPTRAYRLTPGVEGIVHTTEYKVPVRINSRGLRNSEVGERSPTRLRVLMLGDSFVMGYYSLEERSLVRLVERRLAERYGPVEIINAGVPSYGTVQELTFLCEEGEYYRPDVVVLAFCLSNDARDNANPERYEIVDGWRVREGKKPNLRSTFFRHSHLYRMVRFMLDDERVTLERRTRLYQTPQPETMTEAWQATDQALAGLVDECSRLSARLYVVAIPEMLQVYPDTWTRVQKDNPKFTLERDLPNRRLTELCARHGVPCLDLLPLLEKHVDERLYFETDPHWTPRGCELAGEIVGDWLAEELGRRD
;
A
#
# COMPACT_ATOMS: atom_id res chain seq x y z
N MET A 1 10.39 29.29 72.39
CA MET A 1 10.66 28.46 71.19
C MET A 1 9.32 28.02 70.62
N LYS A 2 8.93 28.43 69.41
CA LYS A 2 7.64 28.02 68.81
C LYS A 2 7.76 26.58 68.31
N THR A 3 6.90 25.69 68.78
CA THR A 3 6.78 24.32 68.26
C THR A 3 6.00 24.34 66.96
N ASP A 4 6.65 23.93 65.87
CA ASP A 4 6.07 23.98 64.54
C ASP A 4 5.02 22.89 64.35
N ARG A 5 3.73 23.27 64.42
CA ARG A 5 2.62 22.34 64.19
C ARG A 5 2.49 22.10 62.68
N ALA A 6 3.27 21.15 62.18
CA ALA A 6 3.10 20.60 60.84
C ALA A 6 1.62 20.24 60.60
N SER A 7 0.94 21.04 59.78
CA SER A 7 -0.51 20.96 59.64
C SER A 7 -0.91 19.60 59.06
N ARG A 8 -1.69 18.82 59.82
CA ARG A 8 -2.19 17.54 59.31
C ARG A 8 -3.11 17.83 58.11
N PRO A 9 -2.84 17.23 56.94
CA PRO A 9 -3.53 17.62 55.70
C PRO A 9 -5.03 17.37 55.79
N LYS A 10 -5.81 18.37 55.34
CA LYS A 10 -7.27 18.52 55.52
C LYS A 10 -8.15 17.37 55.01
N TYR A 11 -7.57 16.45 54.22
CA TYR A 11 -8.25 15.28 53.66
C TYR A 11 -7.43 14.00 53.86
N PRO A 12 -8.07 12.84 54.10
CA PRO A 12 -7.37 11.56 54.23
C PRO A 12 -6.57 11.25 52.96
N ARG A 13 -5.44 10.54 53.11
CA ARG A 13 -4.53 10.21 51.99
C ARG A 13 -5.25 9.56 50.82
N ARG A 14 -6.25 8.70 51.10
CA ARG A 14 -7.12 8.06 50.10
C ARG A 14 -7.89 9.08 49.24
N ALA A 15 -8.50 10.10 49.84
CA ALA A 15 -9.26 11.11 49.10
C ALA A 15 -8.38 11.95 48.17
N ARG A 16 -7.13 12.26 48.57
CA ARG A 16 -6.16 12.94 47.69
C ARG A 16 -5.66 12.07 46.54
N ILE A 17 -5.50 10.76 46.76
CA ILE A 17 -5.18 9.80 45.69
C ILE A 17 -6.34 9.70 44.69
N VAL A 18 -7.59 9.58 45.17
CA VAL A 18 -8.78 9.56 44.32
C VAL A 18 -8.90 10.85 43.52
N LEU A 19 -8.77 12.02 44.16
CA LEU A 19 -8.82 13.31 43.48
C LEU A 19 -7.74 13.42 42.39
N PHE A 20 -6.50 12.99 42.67
CA PHE A 20 -5.43 12.98 41.67
C PHE A 20 -5.76 12.09 40.47
N ILE A 21 -6.23 10.86 40.71
CA ILE A 21 -6.63 9.92 39.64
C ILE A 21 -7.78 10.51 38.80
N CYS A 22 -8.80 11.08 39.44
CA CYS A 22 -9.91 11.75 38.75
C CYS A 22 -9.42 12.94 37.91
N SER A 23 -8.55 13.79 38.45
CA SER A 23 -7.97 14.92 37.70
C SER A 23 -7.15 14.46 36.50
N CYS A 24 -6.32 13.42 36.64
CA CYS A 24 -5.59 12.84 35.52
C CYS A 24 -6.53 12.26 34.44
N PHE A 25 -7.60 11.57 34.85
CA PHE A 25 -8.59 11.03 33.92
C PHE A 25 -9.34 12.14 33.17
N VAL A 26 -9.77 13.19 33.86
CA VAL A 26 -10.40 14.38 33.24
C VAL A 26 -9.43 15.07 32.28
N ALA A 27 -8.17 15.24 32.66
CA ALA A 27 -7.15 15.83 31.77
C ALA A 27 -6.91 15.00 30.50
N LEU A 28 -6.89 13.66 30.61
CA LEU A 28 -6.77 12.77 29.45
C LEU A 28 -8.02 12.83 28.54
N LEU A 29 -9.23 12.91 29.11
CA LEU A 29 -10.46 13.08 28.33
C LEU A 29 -10.51 14.43 27.60
N LEU A 30 -10.14 15.52 28.28
CA LEU A 30 -10.08 16.85 27.66
C LEU A 30 -9.00 16.92 26.59
N GLY A 31 -7.84 16.27 26.81
CA GLY A 31 -6.79 16.15 25.81
C GLY A 31 -7.21 15.33 24.59
N GLU A 32 -7.86 14.18 24.78
CA GLU A 32 -8.42 13.38 23.69
C GLU A 32 -9.48 14.16 22.90
N LEU A 33 -10.39 14.87 23.58
CA LEU A 33 -11.39 15.71 22.92
C LEU A 33 -10.73 16.84 22.12
N LEU A 34 -9.79 17.59 22.72
CA LEU A 34 -9.08 18.68 22.07
C LEU A 34 -8.33 18.21 20.82
N VAL A 35 -7.55 17.13 20.93
CA VAL A 35 -6.83 16.58 19.77
C VAL A 35 -7.83 16.08 18.72
N ARG A 36 -8.90 15.39 19.12
CA ARG A 36 -9.94 14.91 18.19
C ARG A 36 -10.65 16.04 17.43
N THR A 37 -10.86 17.20 18.03
CA THR A 37 -11.57 18.33 17.39
C THR A 37 -10.64 19.30 16.65
N ALA A 38 -9.43 19.53 17.17
CA ALA A 38 -8.52 20.57 16.65
C ALA A 38 -7.33 20.03 15.86
N ALA A 39 -6.94 18.77 16.05
CA ALA A 39 -5.82 18.11 15.36
C ALA A 39 -6.06 16.60 15.17
N PRO A 40 -7.17 16.18 14.51
CA PRO A 40 -7.58 14.78 14.43
C PRO A 40 -6.50 13.90 13.79
N GLN A 41 -5.95 12.98 14.58
CA GLN A 41 -4.96 11.99 14.13
C GLN A 41 -5.60 10.79 13.42
N PRO A 42 -5.02 10.25 12.33
CA PRO A 42 -5.56 9.12 11.57
C PRO A 42 -7.09 9.09 11.41
N THR A 43 -7.82 8.05 11.80
CA THR A 43 -7.46 6.91 12.68
C THR A 43 -6.84 5.72 11.93
N TYR A 44 -7.18 4.46 12.25
CA TYR A 44 -6.72 3.31 11.44
C TYR A 44 -7.36 3.44 10.05
N ALA A 45 -6.53 3.37 8.99
CA ALA A 45 -6.92 3.86 7.66
C ALA A 45 -8.05 3.06 7.02
N PHE A 46 -8.07 1.74 7.20
CA PHE A 46 -9.08 0.87 6.60
C PHE A 46 -10.31 0.68 7.51
N PRO A 47 -11.53 0.58 6.94
CA PRO A 47 -12.69 0.16 7.72
C PRO A 47 -12.52 -1.27 8.26
N GLN A 48 -13.10 -1.54 9.43
CA GLN A 48 -13.14 -2.89 10.00
C GLN A 48 -13.91 -3.81 9.03
N TYR A 49 -13.47 -5.06 8.91
CA TYR A 49 -14.00 -6.06 7.98
C TYR A 49 -13.76 -5.76 6.49
N LEU A 50 -12.90 -4.79 6.11
CA LEU A 50 -12.44 -4.65 4.71
C LEU A 50 -11.74 -5.91 4.19
N PHE A 51 -11.09 -6.65 5.08
CA PHE A 51 -10.36 -7.87 4.78
C PHE A 51 -10.94 -9.06 5.55
N GLU A 52 -10.83 -10.25 4.95
CA GLU A 52 -11.09 -11.55 5.56
C GLU A 52 -9.93 -12.53 5.28
N ASN A 53 -9.79 -13.59 6.08
CA ASN A 53 -8.73 -14.58 5.87
C ASN A 53 -8.97 -15.39 4.58
N HIS A 54 -7.90 -15.75 3.86
CA HIS A 54 -7.94 -16.56 2.65
C HIS A 54 -6.99 -17.77 2.79
N PRO A 55 -7.41 -19.00 2.48
CA PRO A 55 -6.63 -20.21 2.79
C PRO A 55 -5.27 -20.29 2.09
N THR A 56 -5.10 -19.61 0.96
CA THR A 56 -3.93 -19.68 0.06
C THR A 56 -3.22 -18.34 -0.12
N ARG A 57 -3.90 -17.23 0.18
CA ARG A 57 -3.42 -15.85 -0.03
C ARG A 57 -3.22 -15.10 1.29
N ALA A 58 -3.26 -15.82 2.43
CA ALA A 58 -3.39 -15.35 3.81
C ALA A 58 -4.67 -14.53 4.11
N TYR A 59 -4.97 -13.54 3.29
CA TYR A 59 -6.18 -12.71 3.36
C TYR A 59 -6.63 -12.24 1.98
N ARG A 60 -7.86 -11.76 1.86
CA ARG A 60 -8.39 -11.06 0.67
C ARG A 60 -9.28 -9.89 1.09
N LEU A 61 -9.73 -9.09 0.12
CA LEU A 61 -10.81 -8.13 0.34
C LEU A 61 -12.13 -8.87 0.55
N THR A 62 -12.91 -8.44 1.54
CA THR A 62 -14.20 -9.07 1.89
C THR A 62 -15.24 -8.80 0.80
N PRO A 63 -15.85 -9.83 0.18
CA PRO A 63 -16.87 -9.63 -0.85
C PRO A 63 -18.08 -8.83 -0.35
N GLY A 64 -18.56 -7.89 -1.16
CA GLY A 64 -19.73 -7.06 -0.84
C GLY A 64 -19.53 -6.02 0.26
N VAL A 65 -18.32 -5.81 0.79
CA VAL A 65 -18.09 -4.82 1.85
C VAL A 65 -18.07 -3.39 1.29
N GLU A 66 -18.71 -2.49 2.03
CA GLU A 66 -18.64 -1.04 1.81
C GLU A 66 -18.04 -0.35 3.04
N GLY A 67 -17.26 0.71 2.79
CA GLY A 67 -16.72 1.52 3.86
C GLY A 67 -15.98 2.74 3.35
N ILE A 68 -15.27 3.41 4.26
CA ILE A 68 -14.51 4.62 3.97
C ILE A 68 -13.09 4.41 4.45
N VAL A 69 -12.13 4.56 3.55
CA VAL A 69 -10.72 4.72 3.90
C VAL A 69 -10.49 6.18 4.26
N HIS A 70 -9.93 6.43 5.44
CA HIS A 70 -9.80 7.78 6.00
C HIS A 70 -8.41 7.99 6.61
N THR A 71 -7.70 8.96 6.04
CA THR A 71 -6.41 9.47 6.53
C THR A 71 -6.53 10.97 6.81
N THR A 72 -5.44 11.61 7.22
CA THR A 72 -5.35 13.07 7.32
C THR A 72 -5.37 13.80 5.99
N GLU A 73 -5.11 13.09 4.88
CA GLU A 73 -4.90 13.70 3.55
C GLU A 73 -6.03 13.37 2.57
N TYR A 74 -6.76 12.27 2.78
CA TYR A 74 -7.88 11.88 1.94
C TYR A 74 -8.95 11.07 2.69
N LYS A 75 -10.17 11.11 2.15
CA LYS A 75 -11.31 10.33 2.61
C LYS A 75 -12.03 9.75 1.39
N VAL A 76 -11.87 8.45 1.19
CA VAL A 76 -12.27 7.76 -0.05
C VAL A 76 -13.27 6.64 0.26
N PRO A 77 -14.45 6.62 -0.39
CA PRO A 77 -15.34 5.48 -0.31
C PRO A 77 -14.72 4.28 -1.05
N VAL A 78 -14.79 3.11 -0.43
CA VAL A 78 -14.40 1.83 -1.01
C VAL A 78 -15.61 0.89 -0.98
N ARG A 79 -15.91 0.32 -2.15
CA ARG A 79 -16.95 -0.68 -2.35
C ARG A 79 -16.32 -1.87 -3.04
N ILE A 80 -16.50 -3.05 -2.46
CA ILE A 80 -15.97 -4.30 -2.97
C ILE A 80 -17.13 -5.11 -3.53
N ASN A 81 -16.97 -5.62 -4.76
CA ASN A 81 -18.03 -6.35 -5.46
C ASN A 81 -18.22 -7.77 -4.89
N SER A 82 -19.19 -8.52 -5.46
CA SER A 82 -19.51 -9.89 -5.04
C SER A 82 -18.35 -10.91 -5.14
N ARG A 83 -17.27 -10.57 -5.86
CA ARG A 83 -16.07 -11.38 -6.06
C ARG A 83 -14.86 -10.96 -5.22
N GLY A 84 -14.97 -9.92 -4.39
CA GLY A 84 -13.83 -9.41 -3.62
C GLY A 84 -12.93 -8.42 -4.39
N LEU A 85 -13.45 -7.75 -5.42
CA LEU A 85 -12.69 -6.78 -6.23
C LEU A 85 -13.21 -5.36 -6.07
N ARG A 86 -12.34 -4.35 -6.21
CA ARG A 86 -12.76 -2.94 -6.32
C ARG A 86 -13.10 -2.61 -7.78
N ASN A 87 -14.24 -3.13 -8.22
CA ASN A 87 -14.81 -2.95 -9.55
C ASN A 87 -16.34 -2.77 -9.44
N SER A 88 -16.98 -2.47 -10.57
CA SER A 88 -18.34 -2.95 -10.83
C SER A 88 -18.40 -4.49 -10.85
N GLU A 89 -19.60 -5.09 -10.89
CA GLU A 89 -19.71 -6.54 -11.03
C GLU A 89 -19.12 -7.00 -12.38
N VAL A 90 -18.21 -7.98 -12.35
CA VAL A 90 -17.50 -8.48 -13.54
C VAL A 90 -18.33 -9.60 -14.16
N GLY A 91 -18.95 -9.32 -15.31
CA GLY A 91 -19.79 -10.26 -16.04
C GLY A 91 -19.01 -11.29 -16.86
N GLU A 92 -19.76 -12.12 -17.60
CA GLU A 92 -19.19 -13.06 -18.56
C GLU A 92 -18.26 -12.37 -19.58
N ARG A 93 -17.29 -13.13 -20.11
CA ARG A 93 -16.34 -12.60 -21.09
C ARG A 93 -17.05 -12.21 -22.39
N SER A 94 -17.01 -10.93 -22.73
CA SER A 94 -17.41 -10.47 -24.06
C SER A 94 -16.34 -10.84 -25.10
N PRO A 95 -16.70 -11.37 -26.28
CA PRO A 95 -15.75 -11.58 -27.37
C PRO A 95 -15.33 -10.28 -28.07
N THR A 96 -15.98 -9.15 -27.78
CA THR A 96 -15.74 -7.84 -28.43
C THR A 96 -15.03 -6.83 -27.53
N ARG A 97 -14.60 -7.22 -26.33
CA ARG A 97 -13.87 -6.35 -25.40
C ARG A 97 -12.48 -6.92 -25.15
N LEU A 98 -11.47 -6.06 -25.18
CA LEU A 98 -10.15 -6.40 -24.63
C LEU A 98 -10.30 -6.54 -23.11
N ARG A 99 -9.99 -7.71 -22.56
CA ARG A 99 -10.05 -7.94 -21.11
C ARG A 99 -8.65 -7.95 -20.50
N VAL A 100 -8.39 -6.99 -19.63
CA VAL A 100 -7.11 -6.85 -18.90
C VAL A 100 -7.33 -7.25 -17.45
N LEU A 101 -6.43 -8.06 -16.89
CA LEU A 101 -6.37 -8.31 -15.45
C LEU A 101 -5.16 -7.53 -14.88
N MET A 102 -5.43 -6.51 -14.06
CA MET A 102 -4.37 -5.76 -13.39
C MET A 102 -4.16 -6.32 -11.98
N LEU A 103 -3.02 -6.96 -11.79
CA LEU A 103 -2.50 -7.48 -10.52
C LEU A 103 -1.62 -6.41 -9.86
N GLY A 104 -1.62 -6.38 -8.53
CA GLY A 104 -0.75 -5.52 -7.75
C GLY A 104 -1.31 -5.24 -6.35
N ASP A 105 -0.79 -4.19 -5.74
CA ASP A 105 -0.99 -3.93 -4.33
C ASP A 105 -2.02 -2.79 -4.06
N SER A 106 -1.75 -1.95 -3.05
CA SER A 106 -2.37 -0.67 -2.78
C SER A 106 -2.49 0.26 -3.98
N PHE A 107 -1.53 0.29 -4.91
CA PHE A 107 -1.56 1.19 -6.09
C PHE A 107 -2.63 0.77 -7.10
N VAL A 108 -2.86 -0.54 -7.26
CA VAL A 108 -3.90 -1.07 -8.14
C VAL A 108 -5.27 -0.98 -7.48
N MET A 109 -5.36 -1.34 -6.19
CA MET A 109 -6.61 -1.17 -5.43
C MET A 109 -7.04 0.30 -5.35
N GLY A 110 -6.05 1.20 -5.22
CA GLY A 110 -6.19 2.64 -5.38
C GLY A 110 -6.99 3.33 -4.28
N TYR A 111 -7.01 2.83 -3.04
CA TYR A 111 -7.85 3.36 -1.94
C TYR A 111 -7.60 4.83 -1.58
N TYR A 112 -6.52 5.43 -2.08
CA TYR A 112 -6.17 6.83 -1.94
C TYR A 112 -6.79 7.72 -3.04
N SER A 113 -7.45 7.13 -4.04
CA SER A 113 -8.16 7.82 -5.12
C SER A 113 -9.61 7.33 -5.25
N LEU A 114 -10.49 8.20 -5.75
CA LEU A 114 -11.85 7.83 -6.15
C LEU A 114 -11.77 6.80 -7.30
N GLU A 115 -12.74 5.88 -7.40
CA GLU A 115 -12.65 4.74 -8.32
C GLU A 115 -12.47 5.20 -9.77
N GLU A 116 -13.25 6.20 -10.20
CA GLU A 116 -13.21 6.82 -11.53
C GLU A 116 -11.94 7.64 -11.83
N ARG A 117 -11.07 7.82 -10.84
CA ARG A 117 -9.73 8.45 -10.93
C ARG A 117 -8.61 7.52 -10.42
N SER A 118 -8.89 6.23 -10.25
CA SER A 118 -7.87 5.22 -9.95
C SER A 118 -7.01 4.95 -11.19
N LEU A 119 -5.77 4.46 -10.96
CA LEU A 119 -4.87 3.99 -12.01
C LEU A 119 -5.61 3.09 -13.02
N VAL A 120 -6.37 2.11 -12.50
CA VAL A 120 -7.10 1.13 -13.30
C VAL A 120 -8.12 1.79 -14.25
N ARG A 121 -8.93 2.75 -13.79
CA ARG A 121 -9.92 3.43 -14.65
C ARG A 121 -9.27 4.42 -15.63
N LEU A 122 -8.12 5.00 -15.28
CA LEU A 122 -7.37 5.89 -16.17
C LEU A 122 -6.75 5.11 -17.33
N VAL A 123 -6.09 3.98 -17.04
CA VAL A 123 -5.54 3.06 -18.04
C VAL A 123 -6.66 2.47 -18.92
N GLU A 124 -7.81 2.12 -18.33
CA GLU A 124 -8.97 1.63 -19.09
C GLU A 124 -9.47 2.64 -20.13
N ARG A 125 -9.60 3.92 -19.74
CA ARG A 125 -9.99 4.99 -20.67
C ARG A 125 -8.97 5.17 -21.79
N ARG A 126 -7.67 5.22 -21.46
CA ARG A 126 -6.60 5.40 -22.46
C ARG A 126 -6.51 4.24 -23.45
N LEU A 127 -6.58 2.99 -22.98
CA LEU A 127 -6.65 1.83 -23.86
C LEU A 127 -7.93 1.86 -24.73
N ALA A 128 -9.06 2.32 -24.17
CA ALA A 128 -10.31 2.38 -24.91
C ALA A 128 -10.34 3.43 -26.04
N GLU A 129 -9.60 4.54 -25.89
CA GLU A 129 -9.38 5.52 -26.96
C GLU A 129 -8.70 4.90 -28.19
N ARG A 130 -7.86 3.86 -28.00
CA ARG A 130 -7.10 3.19 -29.07
C ARG A 130 -7.73 1.90 -29.58
N TYR A 131 -8.31 1.09 -28.71
CA TYR A 131 -8.78 -0.29 -28.98
C TYR A 131 -10.30 -0.45 -28.92
N GLY A 132 -11.06 0.61 -28.61
CA GLY A 132 -12.51 0.54 -28.46
C GLY A 132 -12.91 -0.02 -27.09
N PRO A 133 -13.92 -0.89 -26.97
CA PRO A 133 -14.35 -1.42 -25.67
C PRO A 133 -13.24 -2.19 -24.91
N VAL A 134 -12.79 -1.66 -23.78
CA VAL A 134 -11.84 -2.30 -22.86
C VAL A 134 -12.52 -2.54 -21.51
N GLU A 135 -12.14 -3.63 -20.83
CA GLU A 135 -12.55 -3.93 -19.46
C GLU A 135 -11.34 -4.35 -18.64
N ILE A 136 -10.96 -3.55 -17.65
CA ILE A 136 -9.87 -3.86 -16.73
C ILE A 136 -10.42 -4.34 -15.38
N ILE A 137 -9.99 -5.53 -14.97
CA ILE A 137 -10.30 -6.15 -13.69
C ILE A 137 -9.26 -5.71 -12.67
N ASN A 138 -9.70 -5.12 -11.56
CA ASN A 138 -8.87 -4.62 -10.47
C ASN A 138 -8.68 -5.74 -9.45
N ALA A 139 -7.61 -6.52 -9.60
CA ALA A 139 -7.20 -7.54 -8.64
C ALA A 139 -6.21 -6.99 -7.60
N GLY A 140 -6.19 -5.66 -7.40
CA GLY A 140 -5.34 -5.00 -6.43
C GLY A 140 -5.75 -5.30 -5.00
N VAL A 141 -4.82 -5.79 -4.17
CA VAL A 141 -5.04 -5.96 -2.73
C VAL A 141 -3.90 -5.33 -1.95
N PRO A 142 -4.16 -4.35 -1.05
CA PRO A 142 -3.11 -3.64 -0.32
C PRO A 142 -2.10 -4.57 0.33
N SER A 143 -0.79 -4.35 0.15
CA SER A 143 0.26 -5.20 0.74
C SER A 143 0.20 -6.69 0.37
N TYR A 144 -0.34 -7.01 -0.81
CA TYR A 144 0.12 -8.19 -1.54
C TYR A 144 1.54 -7.95 -2.06
N GLY A 145 2.23 -9.05 -2.38
CA GLY A 145 3.33 -9.06 -3.35
C GLY A 145 3.05 -10.09 -4.44
N THR A 146 3.96 -10.13 -5.42
CA THR A 146 3.94 -11.02 -6.60
C THR A 146 3.62 -12.49 -6.31
N VAL A 147 4.00 -13.04 -5.15
CA VAL A 147 3.64 -14.41 -4.75
C VAL A 147 2.12 -14.57 -4.55
N GLN A 148 1.47 -13.60 -3.91
CA GLN A 148 0.02 -13.59 -3.69
C GLN A 148 -0.76 -13.23 -4.96
N GLU A 149 -0.17 -12.40 -5.82
CA GLU A 149 -0.72 -12.01 -7.13
C GLU A 149 -0.65 -13.16 -8.15
N LEU A 150 0.45 -13.91 -8.19
CA LEU A 150 0.53 -15.19 -8.90
C LEU A 150 -0.53 -16.17 -8.38
N THR A 151 -0.63 -16.32 -7.06
CA THR A 151 -1.66 -17.18 -6.45
C THR A 151 -3.07 -16.75 -6.87
N PHE A 152 -3.35 -15.45 -6.94
CA PHE A 152 -4.61 -14.93 -7.49
C PHE A 152 -4.81 -15.34 -8.95
N LEU A 153 -3.79 -15.19 -9.80
CA LEU A 153 -3.89 -15.54 -11.22
C LEU A 153 -4.19 -17.03 -11.42
N CYS A 154 -3.51 -17.91 -10.68
CA CYS A 154 -3.75 -19.36 -10.76
C CYS A 154 -5.16 -19.77 -10.29
N GLU A 155 -5.71 -19.09 -9.29
CA GLU A 155 -7.05 -19.39 -8.75
C GLU A 155 -8.20 -18.82 -9.60
N GLU A 156 -8.02 -17.61 -10.13
CA GLU A 156 -9.12 -16.80 -10.69
C GLU A 156 -8.97 -16.55 -12.20
N GLY A 157 -7.78 -16.74 -12.78
CA GLY A 157 -7.46 -16.41 -14.16
C GLY A 157 -8.31 -17.17 -15.18
N GLU A 158 -8.62 -18.45 -14.91
CA GLU A 158 -9.49 -19.28 -15.75
C GLU A 158 -10.95 -18.80 -15.75
N TYR A 159 -11.41 -18.19 -14.65
CA TYR A 159 -12.76 -17.61 -14.58
C TYR A 159 -12.82 -16.30 -15.38
N TYR A 160 -11.85 -15.41 -15.17
CA TYR A 160 -11.83 -14.10 -15.81
C TYR A 160 -11.44 -14.16 -17.29
N ARG A 161 -10.57 -15.10 -17.68
CA ARG A 161 -10.00 -15.26 -19.04
C ARG A 161 -9.47 -13.94 -19.60
N PRO A 162 -8.40 -13.36 -19.01
CA PRO A 162 -7.78 -12.14 -19.53
C PRO A 162 -7.10 -12.39 -20.88
N ASP A 163 -7.06 -11.37 -21.73
CA ASP A 163 -6.17 -11.31 -22.90
C ASP A 163 -4.79 -10.77 -22.51
N VAL A 164 -4.76 -9.94 -21.47
CA VAL A 164 -3.59 -9.23 -20.99
C VAL A 164 -3.57 -9.29 -19.46
N VAL A 165 -2.43 -9.63 -18.89
CA VAL A 165 -2.15 -9.51 -17.46
C VAL A 165 -1.11 -8.40 -17.27
N VAL A 166 -1.41 -7.46 -16.38
CA VAL A 166 -0.47 -6.37 -16.02
C VAL A 166 -0.13 -6.54 -14.54
N LEU A 167 1.15 -6.78 -14.25
CA LEU A 167 1.71 -6.72 -12.90
C LEU A 167 2.19 -5.29 -12.63
N ALA A 168 1.48 -4.56 -11.78
CA ALA A 168 1.91 -3.24 -11.33
C ALA A 168 2.67 -3.38 -10.01
N PHE A 169 3.99 -3.60 -10.12
CA PHE A 169 4.88 -3.92 -9.02
C PHE A 169 5.28 -2.65 -8.24
N CYS A 170 4.90 -2.55 -6.97
CA CYS A 170 5.36 -1.49 -6.09
C CYS A 170 6.78 -1.80 -5.57
N LEU A 171 7.77 -1.10 -6.15
CA LEU A 171 9.17 -1.20 -5.73
C LEU A 171 9.36 -0.89 -4.24
N SER A 172 8.43 -0.15 -3.63
CA SER A 172 8.49 0.23 -2.22
C SER A 172 8.38 -0.96 -1.27
N ASN A 173 7.67 -2.03 -1.62
CA ASN A 173 7.31 -3.10 -0.67
C ASN A 173 7.20 -4.51 -1.25
N ASP A 174 6.80 -4.71 -2.50
CA ASP A 174 6.38 -6.03 -3.02
C ASP A 174 7.46 -7.10 -2.89
N ALA A 175 8.71 -6.77 -3.22
CA ALA A 175 9.85 -7.67 -3.00
C ALA A 175 9.93 -8.14 -1.53
N ARG A 176 9.74 -7.22 -0.57
CA ARG A 176 9.81 -7.53 0.87
C ARG A 176 8.59 -8.31 1.35
N ASP A 177 7.43 -8.12 0.73
CA ASP A 177 6.20 -8.85 1.05
C ASP A 177 6.25 -10.27 0.44
N ASN A 178 6.92 -10.47 -0.71
CA ASN A 178 7.23 -11.79 -1.27
C ASN A 178 8.07 -12.69 -0.33
N ALA A 179 8.91 -12.10 0.53
CA ALA A 179 9.68 -12.86 1.53
C ALA A 179 8.84 -13.34 2.73
N ASN A 180 7.63 -12.81 2.93
CA ASN A 180 6.68 -13.30 3.93
C ASN A 180 5.23 -12.93 3.53
N PRO A 181 4.58 -13.73 2.66
CA PRO A 181 3.20 -13.49 2.23
C PRO A 181 2.17 -13.69 3.36
N GLU A 182 2.51 -14.48 4.38
CA GLU A 182 1.65 -14.78 5.55
C GLU A 182 1.78 -13.75 6.69
N ARG A 183 2.57 -12.69 6.49
CA ARG A 183 2.89 -11.60 7.44
C ARG A 183 1.67 -10.95 8.10
N TYR A 184 0.49 -11.08 7.53
CA TYR A 184 -0.76 -10.51 8.04
C TYR A 184 -1.85 -11.58 8.18
N GLU A 185 -2.49 -11.57 9.35
CA GLU A 185 -3.70 -12.34 9.66
C GLU A 185 -4.88 -11.37 9.92
N ILE A 186 -6.12 -11.81 9.67
CA ILE A 186 -7.32 -11.05 9.99
C ILE A 186 -7.91 -11.55 11.31
N VAL A 187 -7.90 -10.69 12.33
CA VAL A 187 -8.47 -10.95 13.65
C VAL A 187 -9.58 -9.95 13.93
N ASP A 188 -10.82 -10.43 14.07
CA ASP A 188 -12.03 -9.60 14.27
C ASP A 188 -12.19 -8.49 13.20
N GLY A 189 -12.01 -8.84 11.93
CA GLY A 189 -12.08 -7.89 10.82
C GLY A 189 -10.93 -6.90 10.72
N TRP A 190 -9.90 -7.01 11.58
CA TRP A 190 -8.72 -6.16 11.53
C TRP A 190 -7.53 -6.92 10.97
N ARG A 191 -6.90 -6.36 9.95
CA ARG A 191 -5.58 -6.81 9.50
C ARG A 191 -4.53 -6.47 10.55
N VAL A 192 -3.96 -7.50 11.17
CA VAL A 192 -2.87 -7.41 12.15
C VAL A 192 -1.65 -8.16 11.61
N ARG A 193 -0.45 -7.83 12.11
CA ARG A 193 0.72 -8.65 11.79
C ARG A 193 0.61 -9.98 12.53
N GLU A 194 1.00 -11.04 11.85
CA GLU A 194 1.04 -12.41 12.37
C GLU A 194 1.64 -12.47 13.80
N GLY A 195 0.98 -13.20 14.69
CA GLY A 195 1.40 -13.39 16.08
C GLY A 195 1.19 -12.17 16.97
N LYS A 196 0.70 -11.02 16.45
CA LYS A 196 0.41 -9.81 17.23
C LYS A 196 -1.09 -9.65 17.49
N LYS A 197 -1.58 -10.42 18.46
CA LYS A 197 -2.97 -10.32 18.96
C LYS A 197 -3.33 -8.87 19.34
N PRO A 198 -4.55 -8.41 19.01
CA PRO A 198 -5.07 -7.14 19.49
C PRO A 198 -4.96 -7.03 21.02
N ASN A 199 -4.53 -5.86 21.49
CA ASN A 199 -4.33 -5.56 22.90
C ASN A 199 -4.62 -4.07 23.16
N LEU A 200 -4.60 -3.64 24.43
CA LEU A 200 -4.90 -2.25 24.79
C LEU A 200 -4.10 -1.21 23.98
N ARG A 201 -2.84 -1.47 23.62
CA ARG A 201 -2.05 -0.54 22.80
C ARG A 201 -2.55 -0.43 21.37
N SER A 202 -3.08 -1.51 20.77
CA SER A 202 -3.70 -1.44 19.44
C SER A 202 -5.10 -0.84 19.51
N THR A 203 -5.86 -1.07 20.59
CA THR A 203 -7.15 -0.39 20.84
C THR A 203 -6.97 1.12 20.96
N PHE A 204 -6.02 1.60 21.77
CA PHE A 204 -5.72 3.03 21.84
C PHE A 204 -5.21 3.59 20.51
N PHE A 205 -4.39 2.86 19.75
CA PHE A 205 -3.94 3.28 18.42
C PHE A 205 -5.08 3.38 17.38
N ARG A 206 -6.16 2.60 17.56
CA ARG A 206 -7.35 2.64 16.69
C ARG A 206 -8.34 3.74 17.05
N HIS A 207 -8.50 4.07 18.34
CA HIS A 207 -9.62 4.90 18.82
C HIS A 207 -9.26 6.18 19.59
N SER A 208 -7.99 6.40 19.94
CA SER A 208 -7.53 7.62 20.62
C SER A 208 -6.62 8.45 19.71
N HIS A 209 -7.05 9.68 19.41
CA HIS A 209 -6.24 10.63 18.67
C HIS A 209 -5.07 11.12 19.53
N LEU A 210 -5.27 11.36 20.84
CA LEU A 210 -4.21 11.77 21.76
C LEU A 210 -3.09 10.73 21.85
N TYR A 211 -3.42 9.45 22.01
CA TYR A 211 -2.42 8.37 22.07
C TYR A 211 -1.64 8.24 20.76
N ARG A 212 -2.28 8.43 19.60
CA ARG A 212 -1.57 8.47 18.31
C ARG A 212 -0.64 9.67 18.18
N MET A 213 -1.10 10.86 18.57
CA MET A 213 -0.27 12.08 18.52
C MET A 213 1.00 11.90 19.36
N VAL A 214 0.84 11.47 20.61
CA VAL A 214 1.97 11.16 21.49
C VAL A 214 2.84 10.04 20.92
N ARG A 215 2.25 9.02 20.29
CA ARG A 215 3.05 7.95 19.67
C ARG A 215 3.88 8.45 18.49
N PHE A 216 3.32 9.24 17.57
CA PHE A 216 4.06 9.78 16.44
C PHE A 216 5.13 10.79 16.87
N MET A 217 4.91 11.54 17.97
CA MET A 217 5.95 12.37 18.60
C MET A 217 7.09 11.56 19.24
N LEU A 218 6.90 10.26 19.48
CA LEU A 218 7.87 9.37 20.13
C LEU A 218 8.47 8.30 19.20
N ASP A 219 7.86 8.04 18.04
CA ASP A 219 8.40 7.10 17.05
C ASP A 219 9.57 7.78 16.33
N ASP A 220 10.77 7.17 16.39
CA ASP A 220 11.97 7.68 15.74
C ASP A 220 11.88 7.49 14.21
N GLU A 221 11.72 8.60 13.49
CA GLU A 221 11.66 8.67 12.02
C GLU A 221 12.87 7.94 11.38
N ARG A 222 14.05 7.99 12.02
CA ARG A 222 15.29 7.38 11.53
C ARG A 222 15.21 5.86 11.46
N VAL A 223 14.61 5.21 12.46
CA VAL A 223 14.46 3.75 12.50
C VAL A 223 13.47 3.25 11.44
N THR A 224 12.49 4.08 11.09
CA THR A 224 11.55 3.79 10.00
C THR A 224 12.23 3.97 8.64
N LEU A 225 13.05 5.00 8.49
CA LEU A 225 13.81 5.28 7.27
C LEU A 225 14.87 4.20 6.99
N GLU A 226 15.65 3.78 8.00
CA GLU A 226 16.66 2.70 7.88
C GLU A 226 16.05 1.36 7.42
N ARG A 227 14.79 1.08 7.77
CA ARG A 227 14.07 -0.11 7.27
C ARG A 227 13.68 0.02 5.81
N ARG A 228 13.33 1.22 5.33
CA ARG A 228 13.03 1.49 3.92
C ARG A 228 14.29 1.45 3.07
N THR A 229 15.43 1.94 3.59
CA THR A 229 16.67 2.02 2.81
C THR A 229 17.26 0.69 2.37
N ARG A 230 16.90 -0.44 3.00
CA ARG A 230 17.40 -1.79 2.68
C ARG A 230 17.30 -2.18 1.20
N LEU A 231 16.29 -1.71 0.48
CA LEU A 231 16.11 -1.97 -0.96
C LEU A 231 17.17 -1.28 -1.82
N TYR A 232 17.69 -0.14 -1.35
CA TYR A 232 18.68 0.70 -2.04
C TYR A 232 20.12 0.43 -1.59
N GLN A 233 20.34 -0.42 -0.57
CA GLN A 233 21.66 -0.66 0.01
C GLN A 233 22.57 -1.48 -0.92
N THR A 234 23.83 -1.07 -1.05
CA THR A 234 24.89 -1.85 -1.69
C THR A 234 26.06 -2.13 -0.72
N PRO A 235 26.42 -3.40 -0.47
CA PRO A 235 25.73 -4.62 -0.89
C PRO A 235 24.33 -4.74 -0.25
N GLN A 236 23.40 -5.42 -0.91
CA GLN A 236 22.07 -5.66 -0.32
C GLN A 236 22.16 -6.66 0.85
N PRO A 237 21.38 -6.44 1.93
CA PRO A 237 21.24 -7.41 3.01
C PRO A 237 20.69 -8.75 2.51
N GLU A 238 21.09 -9.85 3.15
CA GLU A 238 20.63 -11.22 2.83
C GLU A 238 19.10 -11.33 2.71
N THR A 239 18.36 -10.74 3.66
CA THR A 239 16.88 -10.68 3.62
C THR A 239 16.29 -10.03 2.35
N MET A 240 17.05 -9.19 1.66
CA MET A 240 16.63 -8.60 0.37
C MET A 240 17.04 -9.49 -0.81
N THR A 241 18.16 -10.22 -0.72
CA THR A 241 18.48 -11.27 -1.69
C THR A 241 17.40 -12.35 -1.73
N GLU A 242 16.94 -12.83 -0.58
CA GLU A 242 15.83 -13.80 -0.46
C GLU A 242 14.53 -13.25 -1.07
N ALA A 243 14.17 -11.99 -0.74
CA ALA A 243 13.04 -11.26 -1.32
C ALA A 243 13.08 -11.18 -2.86
N TRP A 244 14.24 -10.86 -3.44
CA TRP A 244 14.39 -10.82 -4.90
C TRP A 244 14.37 -12.21 -5.54
N GLN A 245 14.83 -13.26 -4.84
CA GLN A 245 14.69 -14.65 -5.30
C GLN A 245 13.22 -15.11 -5.32
N ALA A 246 12.44 -14.78 -4.29
CA ALA A 246 11.00 -15.04 -4.27
C ALA A 246 10.26 -14.26 -5.38
N THR A 247 10.68 -13.02 -5.65
CA THR A 247 10.16 -12.20 -6.76
C THR A 247 10.47 -12.82 -8.12
N ASP A 248 11.69 -13.31 -8.33
CA ASP A 248 12.13 -13.97 -9.57
C ASP A 248 11.33 -15.26 -9.85
N GLN A 249 11.11 -16.09 -8.82
CA GLN A 249 10.28 -17.29 -8.91
C GLN A 249 8.81 -16.97 -9.18
N ALA A 250 8.25 -15.96 -8.52
CA ALA A 250 6.88 -15.53 -8.77
C ALA A 250 6.67 -14.94 -10.17
N LEU A 251 7.66 -14.20 -10.70
CA LEU A 251 7.63 -13.68 -12.06
C LEU A 251 7.71 -14.80 -13.11
N ALA A 252 8.54 -15.82 -12.88
CA ALA A 252 8.56 -17.02 -13.72
C ALA A 252 7.19 -17.73 -13.73
N GLY A 253 6.58 -17.93 -12.55
CA GLY A 253 5.24 -18.52 -12.44
C GLY A 253 4.15 -17.69 -13.12
N LEU A 254 4.25 -16.35 -13.11
CA LEU A 254 3.33 -15.48 -13.85
C LEU A 254 3.48 -15.66 -15.37
N VAL A 255 4.70 -15.88 -15.88
CA VAL A 255 4.93 -16.18 -17.30
C VAL A 255 4.31 -17.53 -17.68
N ASP A 256 4.52 -18.56 -16.87
CA ASP A 256 3.97 -19.89 -17.10
C ASP A 256 2.43 -19.86 -17.09
N GLU A 257 1.82 -19.21 -16.09
CA GLU A 257 0.37 -19.14 -15.95
C GLU A 257 -0.28 -18.24 -17.01
N CYS A 258 0.36 -17.12 -17.40
CA CYS A 258 -0.10 -16.34 -18.55
C CYS A 258 -0.03 -17.15 -19.84
N SER A 259 1.03 -17.94 -20.03
CA SER A 259 1.15 -18.85 -21.19
C SER A 259 0.06 -19.92 -21.19
N ARG A 260 -0.27 -20.50 -20.02
CA ARG A 260 -1.39 -21.44 -19.85
C ARG A 260 -2.74 -20.82 -20.21
N LEU A 261 -2.95 -19.57 -19.81
CA LEU A 261 -4.17 -18.79 -20.09
C LEU A 261 -4.21 -18.19 -21.52
N SER A 262 -3.14 -18.33 -22.31
CA SER A 262 -2.95 -17.63 -23.60
C SER A 262 -3.02 -16.10 -23.49
N ALA A 263 -2.61 -15.55 -22.35
CA ALA A 263 -2.60 -14.12 -22.05
C ALA A 263 -1.19 -13.50 -22.20
N ARG A 264 -1.13 -12.21 -22.53
CA ARG A 264 0.14 -11.44 -22.62
C ARG A 264 0.48 -10.84 -21.26
N LEU A 265 1.67 -11.11 -20.73
CA LEU A 265 2.15 -10.51 -19.47
C LEU A 265 2.92 -9.20 -19.73
N TYR A 266 2.65 -8.20 -18.90
CA TYR A 266 3.36 -6.92 -18.83
C TYR A 266 3.68 -6.55 -17.39
N VAL A 267 4.80 -5.86 -17.16
CA VAL A 267 5.19 -5.34 -15.84
C VAL A 267 5.28 -3.81 -15.87
N VAL A 268 4.78 -3.16 -14.81
CA VAL A 268 4.94 -1.73 -14.56
C VAL A 268 5.62 -1.57 -13.21
N ALA A 269 6.82 -0.99 -13.20
CA ALA A 269 7.57 -0.68 -12.00
C ALA A 269 7.09 0.66 -11.42
N ILE A 270 6.43 0.61 -10.26
CA ILE A 270 5.96 1.78 -9.53
C ILE A 270 7.04 2.22 -8.53
N PRO A 271 7.65 3.41 -8.68
CA PRO A 271 8.67 3.90 -7.77
C PRO A 271 8.08 4.38 -6.43
N GLU A 272 8.91 4.34 -5.40
CA GLU A 272 8.61 4.96 -4.11
C GLU A 272 8.82 6.49 -4.20
N MET A 273 7.98 7.25 -3.48
CA MET A 273 8.13 8.70 -3.25
C MET A 273 9.59 9.13 -2.98
N LEU A 274 10.35 8.33 -2.20
CA LEU A 274 11.74 8.63 -1.84
C LEU A 274 12.70 8.67 -3.04
N GLN A 275 12.36 7.99 -4.13
CA GLN A 275 13.16 7.94 -5.36
C GLN A 275 12.86 9.14 -6.26
N VAL A 276 11.58 9.50 -6.37
CA VAL A 276 11.07 10.50 -7.32
C VAL A 276 11.52 11.92 -6.94
N TYR A 277 11.55 12.28 -5.66
CA TYR A 277 11.91 13.65 -5.22
C TYR A 277 13.40 13.78 -4.85
N PRO A 278 14.21 14.60 -5.57
CA PRO A 278 15.65 14.71 -5.32
C PRO A 278 16.02 15.14 -3.90
N ASP A 279 15.35 16.15 -3.34
CA ASP A 279 15.62 16.64 -1.98
C ASP A 279 15.32 15.58 -0.91
N THR A 280 14.26 14.78 -1.13
CA THR A 280 13.91 13.66 -0.25
C THR A 280 14.98 12.58 -0.32
N TRP A 281 15.47 12.25 -1.52
CA TRP A 281 16.57 11.31 -1.69
C TRP A 281 17.87 11.79 -1.03
N THR A 282 18.22 13.06 -1.18
CA THR A 282 19.39 13.67 -0.53
C THR A 282 19.29 13.60 1.00
N ARG A 283 18.09 13.82 1.57
CA ARG A 283 17.83 13.61 3.00
C ARG A 283 18.02 12.13 3.39
N VAL A 284 17.46 11.20 2.62
CA VAL A 284 17.60 9.74 2.85
C VAL A 284 19.07 9.33 2.93
N GLN A 285 19.90 9.78 1.98
CA GLN A 285 21.35 9.52 1.98
C GLN A 285 22.05 10.13 3.20
N LYS A 286 21.77 11.41 3.52
CA LYS A 286 22.37 12.13 4.64
C LYS A 286 22.05 11.50 6.00
N ASP A 287 20.84 10.98 6.18
CA ASP A 287 20.39 10.33 7.42
C ASP A 287 20.89 8.88 7.56
N ASN A 288 21.41 8.28 6.48
CA ASN A 288 21.90 6.90 6.42
C ASN A 288 23.41 6.79 6.03
N PRO A 289 24.33 7.58 6.61
CA PRO A 289 25.72 7.71 6.13
C PRO A 289 26.58 6.46 6.32
N LYS A 290 26.04 5.41 6.95
CA LYS A 290 26.70 4.10 7.13
C LYS A 290 26.55 3.17 5.93
N PHE A 291 25.66 3.50 5.00
CA PHE A 291 25.30 2.64 3.86
C PHE A 291 25.57 3.36 2.55
N THR A 292 26.13 2.65 1.57
CA THR A 292 26.05 3.07 0.17
C THR A 292 24.61 2.85 -0.29
N LEU A 293 23.96 3.90 -0.79
CA LEU A 293 22.57 3.86 -1.27
C LEU A 293 22.49 4.25 -2.75
N GLU A 294 21.99 3.34 -3.57
CA GLU A 294 21.73 3.51 -5.01
C GLU A 294 20.23 3.65 -5.26
N ARG A 295 19.82 4.82 -5.78
CA ARG A 295 18.40 5.22 -5.87
C ARG A 295 17.56 4.37 -6.82
N ASP A 296 18.18 3.89 -7.89
CA ASP A 296 17.58 3.13 -8.98
C ASP A 296 17.82 1.61 -8.86
N LEU A 297 18.53 1.16 -7.81
CA LEU A 297 18.87 -0.24 -7.60
C LEU A 297 17.66 -1.21 -7.65
N PRO A 298 16.50 -0.93 -7.02
CA PRO A 298 15.36 -1.83 -7.14
C PRO A 298 14.73 -1.78 -8.54
N ASN A 299 14.79 -0.65 -9.26
CA ASN A 299 14.31 -0.53 -10.65
C ASN A 299 15.16 -1.39 -11.57
N ARG A 300 16.50 -1.22 -11.53
CA ARG A 300 17.44 -2.04 -12.30
C ARG A 300 17.29 -3.53 -12.03
N ARG A 301 17.12 -3.92 -10.76
CA ARG A 301 16.83 -5.32 -10.41
C ARG A 301 15.56 -5.83 -11.07
N LEU A 302 14.45 -5.11 -10.95
CA LEU A 302 13.18 -5.55 -11.55
C LEU A 302 13.26 -5.62 -13.08
N THR A 303 13.87 -4.63 -13.74
CA THR A 303 14.02 -4.64 -15.21
C THR A 303 14.97 -5.73 -15.69
N GLU A 304 16.05 -6.03 -14.96
CA GLU A 304 16.91 -7.20 -15.18
C GLU A 304 16.13 -8.52 -15.04
N LEU A 305 15.30 -8.67 -13.99
CA LEU A 305 14.44 -9.86 -13.82
C LEU A 305 13.48 -10.01 -15.02
N CYS A 306 12.77 -8.95 -15.39
CA CYS A 306 11.83 -8.96 -16.52
C CYS A 306 12.52 -9.29 -17.84
N ALA A 307 13.71 -8.73 -18.09
CA ALA A 307 14.50 -9.01 -19.29
C ALA A 307 14.93 -10.48 -19.38
N ARG A 308 15.31 -11.12 -18.26
CA ARG A 308 15.68 -12.55 -18.23
C ARG A 308 14.49 -13.46 -18.56
N HIS A 309 13.27 -13.06 -18.20
CA HIS A 309 12.03 -13.77 -18.50
C HIS A 309 11.35 -13.34 -19.81
N GLY A 310 11.95 -12.41 -20.57
CA GLY A 310 11.41 -11.91 -21.84
C GLY A 310 10.13 -11.07 -21.71
N VAL A 311 9.85 -10.53 -20.52
CA VAL A 311 8.64 -9.78 -20.19
C VAL A 311 8.87 -8.27 -20.41
N PRO A 312 8.04 -7.56 -21.19
CA PRO A 312 8.15 -6.11 -21.33
C PRO A 312 7.85 -5.41 -19.99
N CYS A 313 8.75 -4.51 -19.59
CA CYS A 313 8.69 -3.80 -18.32
C CYS A 313 8.81 -2.29 -18.52
N LEU A 314 7.84 -1.54 -18.00
CA LEU A 314 7.85 -0.08 -17.95
C LEU A 314 8.41 0.40 -16.61
N ASP A 315 9.51 1.16 -16.63
CA ASP A 315 9.97 1.89 -15.45
C ASP A 315 9.36 3.30 -15.41
N LEU A 316 8.51 3.57 -14.42
CA LEU A 316 7.90 4.89 -14.25
C LEU A 316 8.85 5.93 -13.65
N LEU A 317 9.94 5.54 -12.96
CA LEU A 317 10.84 6.48 -12.29
C LEU A 317 11.35 7.62 -13.20
N PRO A 318 12.04 7.36 -14.32
CA PRO A 318 12.56 8.42 -15.20
C PRO A 318 11.47 9.22 -15.93
N LEU A 319 10.21 8.80 -15.83
CA LEU A 319 9.06 9.51 -16.40
C LEU A 319 8.43 10.43 -15.36
N LEU A 320 8.17 9.95 -14.14
CA LEU A 320 7.63 10.75 -13.04
C LEU A 320 8.60 11.84 -12.54
N GLU A 321 9.92 11.60 -12.63
CA GLU A 321 10.95 12.59 -12.28
C GLU A 321 10.86 13.90 -13.07
N LYS A 322 10.31 13.87 -14.29
CA LYS A 322 10.15 15.05 -15.14
C LYS A 322 9.01 15.98 -14.66
N HIS A 323 8.21 15.52 -13.70
CA HIS A 323 6.98 16.16 -13.22
C HIS A 323 6.98 16.33 -11.69
N VAL A 324 8.15 16.37 -11.04
CA VAL A 324 8.29 16.54 -9.58
C VAL A 324 7.58 17.79 -9.05
N ASP A 325 7.56 18.87 -9.83
CA ASP A 325 6.90 20.14 -9.48
C ASP A 325 5.37 20.02 -9.40
N GLU A 326 4.77 18.97 -9.98
CA GLU A 326 3.30 18.75 -9.99
C GLU A 326 2.79 18.04 -8.73
N ARG A 327 3.66 17.76 -7.75
CA ARG A 327 3.35 17.07 -6.48
C ARG A 327 2.57 15.76 -6.70
N LEU A 328 3.26 14.81 -7.31
CA LEU A 328 2.75 13.48 -7.67
C LEU A 328 2.36 12.58 -6.48
N TYR A 329 2.88 12.81 -5.27
CA TYR A 329 2.57 12.04 -4.05
C TYR A 329 2.04 12.95 -2.93
N PHE A 330 1.30 12.34 -2.00
CA PHE A 330 0.82 13.00 -0.77
C PHE A 330 2.00 13.44 0.14
N GLU A 331 1.74 14.19 1.21
CA GLU A 331 2.78 14.70 2.12
C GLU A 331 3.36 13.64 3.05
N THR A 332 2.47 12.80 3.61
CA THR A 332 2.81 11.79 4.62
C THR A 332 2.49 10.38 4.14
N ASP A 333 1.44 10.25 3.33
CA ASP A 333 1.03 9.00 2.72
C ASP A 333 1.89 8.69 1.47
N PRO A 334 2.38 7.43 1.30
CA PRO A 334 3.34 7.10 0.26
C PRO A 334 2.73 6.88 -1.14
N HIS A 335 1.43 7.09 -1.34
CA HIS A 335 0.75 6.89 -2.61
C HIS A 335 0.59 8.20 -3.40
N TRP A 336 0.13 8.08 -4.65
CA TRP A 336 -0.02 9.22 -5.54
C TRP A 336 -1.17 10.16 -5.13
N THR A 337 -0.99 11.47 -5.36
CA THR A 337 -2.11 12.41 -5.41
C THR A 337 -3.03 12.09 -6.60
N PRO A 338 -4.23 12.69 -6.70
CA PRO A 338 -5.04 12.60 -7.91
C PRO A 338 -4.27 12.95 -9.19
N ARG A 339 -3.33 13.91 -9.13
CA ARG A 339 -2.49 14.29 -10.28
C ARG A 339 -1.43 13.24 -10.60
N GLY A 340 -0.79 12.65 -9.60
CA GLY A 340 0.12 11.51 -9.80
C GLY A 340 -0.60 10.29 -10.37
N CYS A 341 -1.84 10.03 -9.93
CA CYS A 341 -2.70 9.00 -10.51
C CYS A 341 -3.00 9.26 -11.99
N GLU A 342 -3.41 10.48 -12.34
CA GLU A 342 -3.64 10.89 -13.73
C GLU A 342 -2.39 10.68 -14.60
N LEU A 343 -1.26 11.27 -14.22
CA LEU A 343 -0.01 11.15 -14.98
C LEU A 343 0.45 9.68 -15.15
N ALA A 344 0.40 8.88 -14.09
CA ALA A 344 0.76 7.46 -14.17
C ALA A 344 -0.23 6.67 -15.06
N GLY A 345 -1.53 6.96 -14.98
CA GLY A 345 -2.54 6.31 -15.81
C GLY A 345 -2.46 6.67 -17.29
N GLU A 346 -2.05 7.89 -17.62
CA GLU A 346 -1.72 8.32 -18.98
C GLU A 346 -0.51 7.55 -19.50
N ILE A 347 0.62 7.62 -18.79
CA ILE A 347 1.88 6.94 -19.18
C ILE A 347 1.70 5.42 -19.35
N VAL A 348 1.04 4.75 -18.39
CA VAL A 348 0.81 3.30 -18.45
C VAL A 348 -0.17 2.93 -19.56
N GLY A 349 -1.23 3.74 -19.76
CA GLY A 349 -2.21 3.53 -20.81
C GLY A 349 -1.61 3.63 -22.21
N ASP A 350 -0.84 4.70 -22.46
CA ASP A 350 -0.18 4.94 -23.74
C ASP A 350 0.90 3.88 -24.03
N TRP A 351 1.73 3.52 -23.03
CA TRP A 351 2.73 2.47 -23.19
C TRP A 351 2.12 1.09 -23.46
N LEU A 352 1.07 0.70 -22.72
CA LEU A 352 0.36 -0.55 -23.00
C LEU A 352 -0.28 -0.51 -24.40
N ALA A 353 -0.80 0.64 -24.84
CA ALA A 353 -1.37 0.78 -26.17
C ALA A 353 -0.31 0.60 -27.28
N GLU A 354 0.90 1.12 -27.11
CA GLU A 354 2.02 0.86 -28.04
C GLU A 354 2.43 -0.61 -28.03
N GLU A 355 2.63 -1.19 -26.84
CA GLU A 355 3.08 -2.57 -26.68
C GLU A 355 2.10 -3.61 -27.24
N LEU A 356 0.79 -3.36 -27.10
CA LEU A 356 -0.22 -4.26 -27.66
C LEU A 356 -0.12 -4.30 -29.18
N GLY A 357 0.00 -3.15 -29.85
CA GLY A 357 0.11 -3.02 -31.30
C GLY A 357 1.46 -3.38 -31.91
N ARG A 358 2.50 -3.68 -31.12
CA ARG A 358 3.83 -4.12 -31.60
C ARG A 358 3.90 -5.59 -32.05
N ARG A 359 2.84 -6.37 -31.90
CA ARG A 359 2.81 -7.83 -32.19
C ARG A 359 1.58 -8.30 -32.99
N ASP A 360 0.87 -7.36 -33.61
CA ASP A 360 -0.06 -7.61 -34.73
C ASP A 360 0.68 -7.41 -36.07
#